data_AF-A0A517VVJ8-F1
#
_entry.id   AF-A0A517VVJ8-F1
#
_cell.length_a   1.000
_cell.length_b   1.000
_cell.length_c   1.000
_cell.angle_alpha   90.00
_cell.angle_beta   90.00
_cell.angle_gamma   90.00
#
_symmetry.space_group_name_H-M   'P 1'
#
loop_
_entity.id
_entity.type
_entity.pdbx_description
1 polymer ?
#
loop_
_entity_poly.entity_id
_entity_poly.type
_entity_poly.pdbx_seq_one_letter_code
_entity_poly.pdbx_strand_id
1 'polypeptide(L)'
;MCSSSVNPESKASKIPPQAILMILLIGGSFAADSFLRFPIPGINEPHYLSKAKHYWNPQWGSGDFFLESSNAHSFFYQVMGSLTQWLSLHNTALLGRLVAFLLLAMGWYRLVKVLVPGNWSPLITAWIYLGMVAIGNFSGEWIIGGIESKVFAYGFLFLSLASACEQHWNRAAIYAGLTISWHPVVGIWGVLCGGFSLVCDWYRKRRDFNKATYRQTLRSVISATGLLILCSLPGLIPSIGLLAQGNSEQNFAANYIQVFYRIKHHLDPMDFHLSSYVFYAILLAVWLILKRNEGPSFPNRFFQLFIVGTIGLACIGLLLGAGPRPASEMPYYAFRMSLLKFYPFRLFDALLPIAVTISIVNAFQYWLFQNENTDSKLLLIKKTSLKRMIPLFSFCIFISAIYSAWTFPPVHKMSPAQRTDWIDACRWIKNHTPETALFLTPTHQSDFKWYAQRPEYVTIKDCPQDAAGLIEWNRRLKYLRKWGQNYYNNGFDENAIRVLNNETKITHLLVKRLGPFTTLKPIYQNQTYKVYELP
;
A
#
# COMPACT_ATOMS: atom_id res chain seq x y z
N MET A 1 -50.59 -21.88 17.60
CA MET A 1 -51.07 -22.10 16.22
C MET A 1 -50.36 -21.12 15.30
N CYS A 2 -49.88 -21.67 14.18
CA CYS A 2 -48.96 -21.14 13.19
C CYS A 2 -49.25 -19.71 12.66
N SER A 3 -48.20 -18.90 12.52
CA SER A 3 -47.65 -18.61 11.19
C SER A 3 -46.21 -18.10 11.30
N SER A 4 -45.28 -19.01 11.02
CA SER A 4 -43.91 -18.73 10.64
C SER A 4 -43.92 -17.97 9.31
N SER A 5 -43.68 -16.64 9.35
CA SER A 5 -43.36 -15.90 8.14
C SER A 5 -41.96 -16.29 7.69
N VAL A 6 -41.95 -17.05 6.61
CA VAL A 6 -40.79 -17.51 5.85
C VAL A 6 -39.88 -16.32 5.55
N ASN A 7 -38.63 -16.49 5.96
CA ASN A 7 -37.48 -15.65 5.62
C ASN A 7 -37.35 -15.59 4.09
N PRO A 8 -37.46 -14.43 3.42
CA PRO A 8 -37.25 -14.35 1.99
C PRO A 8 -35.74 -14.31 1.72
N GLU A 9 -35.08 -15.46 1.83
CA GLU A 9 -33.76 -15.62 1.25
C GLU A 9 -33.88 -15.73 -0.29
N SER A 10 -32.99 -14.99 -0.95
CA SER A 10 -32.57 -15.20 -2.34
C SER A 10 -33.57 -14.81 -3.45
N LYS A 11 -33.89 -13.52 -3.54
CA LYS A 11 -33.68 -12.85 -4.84
C LYS A 11 -32.29 -12.24 -4.77
N ALA A 12 -31.32 -12.85 -5.43
CA ALA A 12 -30.05 -12.19 -5.72
C ALA A 12 -30.43 -10.88 -6.44
N SER A 13 -30.42 -9.76 -5.70
CA SER A 13 -30.71 -8.45 -6.27
C SER A 13 -29.64 -8.23 -7.33
N LYS A 14 -29.99 -8.40 -8.60
CA LYS A 14 -29.07 -8.15 -9.71
C LYS A 14 -28.48 -6.76 -9.49
N ILE A 15 -27.15 -6.67 -9.47
CA ILE A 15 -26.47 -5.37 -9.39
C ILE A 15 -27.02 -4.55 -10.56
N PRO A 16 -27.63 -3.37 -10.31
CA PRO A 16 -28.26 -2.63 -11.38
C PRO A 16 -27.21 -2.29 -12.45
N PRO A 17 -27.55 -2.28 -13.75
CA PRO A 17 -26.59 -2.00 -14.82
C PRO A 17 -25.79 -0.70 -14.60
N GLN A 18 -26.42 0.30 -13.99
CA GLN A 18 -25.78 1.55 -13.61
C GLN A 18 -24.67 1.37 -12.55
N ALA A 19 -24.85 0.49 -11.56
CA ALA A 19 -23.82 0.21 -10.57
C ALA A 19 -22.62 -0.49 -11.21
N ILE A 20 -22.85 -1.43 -12.14
CA ILE A 20 -21.79 -2.07 -12.92
C ILE A 20 -21.02 -1.00 -13.70
N LEU A 21 -21.72 -0.12 -14.42
CA LEU A 21 -21.10 0.98 -15.16
C LEU A 21 -20.23 1.87 -14.24
N MET A 22 -20.74 2.27 -13.07
CA MET A 22 -19.98 3.11 -12.13
C MET A 22 -18.71 2.40 -11.63
N ILE A 23 -18.82 1.12 -11.26
CA ILE A 23 -17.67 0.32 -10.81
C ILE A 23 -16.62 0.23 -11.92
N LEU A 24 -17.03 -0.01 -13.17
CA LEU A 24 -16.12 -0.07 -14.31
C LEU A 24 -15.46 1.27 -14.61
N LEU A 25 -16.19 2.39 -14.52
CA LEU A 25 -15.62 3.74 -14.72
C LEU A 25 -14.63 4.11 -13.61
N ILE A 26 -14.93 3.77 -12.35
CA ILE A 26 -14.02 3.99 -11.23
C ILE A 26 -12.77 3.12 -11.38
N GLY A 27 -12.95 1.82 -11.64
CA GLY A 27 -11.85 0.87 -11.86
C GLY A 27 -10.97 1.27 -13.05
N GLY A 28 -11.58 1.71 -14.15
CA GLY A 28 -10.88 2.25 -15.31
C GLY A 28 -10.12 3.53 -15.00
N SER A 29 -10.66 4.43 -14.17
CA SER A 29 -9.97 5.65 -13.73
C SER A 29 -8.75 5.33 -12.86
N PHE A 30 -8.89 4.38 -11.91
CA PHE A 30 -7.78 3.91 -11.07
C PHE A 30 -6.70 3.19 -11.89
N ALA A 31 -7.11 2.37 -12.85
CA ALA A 31 -6.19 1.69 -13.77
C ALA A 31 -5.44 2.71 -14.65
N ALA A 32 -6.14 3.67 -15.25
CA ALA A 32 -5.52 4.71 -16.08
C ALA A 32 -4.46 5.51 -15.30
N ASP A 33 -4.80 5.97 -14.09
CA ASP A 33 -3.86 6.67 -13.23
C ASP A 33 -2.65 5.78 -12.85
N SER A 34 -2.91 4.53 -12.47
CA SER A 34 -1.87 3.55 -12.12
C SER A 34 -0.92 3.25 -13.28
N PHE A 35 -1.41 2.98 -14.50
CA PHE A 35 -0.56 2.62 -15.63
C PHE A 35 0.27 3.80 -16.15
N LEU A 36 -0.27 5.01 -16.07
CA LEU A 36 0.45 6.22 -16.49
C LEU A 36 1.49 6.64 -15.46
N ARG A 37 1.13 6.69 -14.17
CA ARG A 37 2.09 7.04 -13.11
C ARG A 37 3.07 5.92 -12.84
N PHE A 38 2.65 4.67 -12.83
CA PHE A 38 3.51 3.56 -12.42
C PHE A 38 3.60 2.52 -13.55
N PRO A 39 4.34 2.78 -14.64
CA PRO A 39 4.52 1.80 -15.73
C PRO A 39 4.96 0.44 -15.20
N ILE A 40 4.58 -0.67 -15.86
CA ILE A 40 5.02 -2.01 -15.44
C ILE A 40 6.51 -2.21 -15.83
N PRO A 41 7.38 -2.65 -14.91
CA PRO A 41 7.11 -2.92 -13.50
C PRO A 41 7.06 -1.64 -12.67
N GLY A 42 6.00 -1.50 -11.86
CA GLY A 42 5.89 -0.46 -10.85
C GLY A 42 6.91 -0.68 -9.73
N ILE A 43 7.23 0.37 -8.96
CA ILE A 43 8.42 0.39 -8.08
C ILE A 43 8.49 -0.75 -7.04
N ASN A 44 7.35 -1.31 -6.62
CA ASN A 44 7.26 -2.39 -5.64
C ASN A 44 6.94 -3.75 -6.29
N GLU A 45 6.60 -3.80 -7.57
CA GLU A 45 6.20 -5.04 -8.25
C GLU A 45 7.34 -6.05 -8.37
N PRO A 46 8.59 -5.66 -8.68
CA PRO A 46 9.71 -6.59 -8.67
C PRO A 46 9.92 -7.24 -7.32
N HIS A 47 9.76 -6.47 -6.23
CA HIS A 47 9.87 -6.97 -4.87
C HIS A 47 8.76 -8.00 -4.57
N TYR A 48 7.50 -7.64 -4.80
CA TYR A 48 6.35 -8.49 -4.46
C TYR A 48 6.22 -9.71 -5.37
N LEU A 49 6.30 -9.53 -6.70
CA LEU A 49 6.05 -10.61 -7.65
C LEU A 49 7.25 -11.54 -7.84
N SER A 50 8.50 -11.06 -7.70
CA SER A 50 9.64 -11.98 -7.70
C SER A 50 9.59 -12.90 -6.49
N LYS A 51 9.27 -12.37 -5.30
CA LYS A 51 9.07 -13.16 -4.09
C LYS A 51 7.90 -14.15 -4.26
N ALA A 52 6.79 -13.71 -4.84
CA ALA A 52 5.63 -14.56 -5.13
C ALA A 52 5.96 -15.69 -6.14
N LYS A 53 6.78 -15.39 -7.16
CA LYS A 53 7.22 -16.39 -8.14
C LYS A 53 8.15 -17.42 -7.51
N HIS A 54 9.14 -16.97 -6.74
CA HIS A 54 10.05 -17.86 -6.03
C HIS A 54 9.31 -18.74 -5.01
N TYR A 55 8.28 -18.21 -4.33
CA TYR A 55 7.44 -18.99 -3.42
C TYR A 55 6.84 -20.24 -4.08
N TRP A 56 6.44 -20.16 -5.36
CA TRP A 56 5.89 -21.29 -6.11
C TRP A 56 6.94 -22.06 -6.92
N ASN A 57 8.06 -21.44 -7.27
CA ASN A 57 9.19 -22.08 -7.94
C ASN A 57 10.50 -21.69 -7.23
N PRO A 58 10.90 -22.42 -6.15
CA PRO A 58 12.09 -22.10 -5.38
C PRO A 58 13.41 -22.19 -6.17
N GLN A 59 13.43 -22.88 -7.31
CA GLN A 59 14.61 -22.92 -8.17
C GLN A 59 14.81 -21.60 -8.93
N TRP A 60 13.73 -20.86 -9.20
CA TRP A 60 13.82 -19.57 -9.86
C TRP A 60 14.46 -18.54 -8.93
N GLY A 61 15.68 -18.10 -9.25
CA GLY A 61 16.45 -17.19 -8.41
C GLY A 61 17.00 -17.83 -7.13
N SER A 62 17.22 -19.15 -7.14
CA SER A 62 17.93 -19.86 -6.07
C SER A 62 19.30 -19.22 -5.79
N GLY A 63 19.67 -19.12 -4.51
CA GLY A 63 20.85 -18.39 -4.03
C GLY A 63 20.63 -16.89 -3.83
N ASP A 64 19.46 -16.35 -4.18
CA ASP A 64 19.11 -14.97 -3.84
C ASP A 64 18.65 -14.85 -2.39
N PHE A 65 19.39 -14.05 -1.62
CA PHE A 65 19.14 -13.88 -0.20
C PHE A 65 17.74 -13.35 0.14
N PHE A 66 17.22 -12.41 -0.65
CA PHE A 66 15.89 -11.89 -0.40
C PHE A 66 14.81 -12.88 -0.80
N LEU A 67 14.96 -13.59 -1.93
CA LEU A 67 13.97 -14.57 -2.36
C LEU A 67 13.87 -15.76 -1.40
N GLU A 68 14.97 -16.14 -0.76
CA GLU A 68 15.04 -17.23 0.24
C GLU A 68 14.68 -16.78 1.65
N SER A 69 14.55 -15.47 1.91
CA SER A 69 14.19 -14.95 3.23
C SER A 69 12.78 -15.35 3.66
N SER A 70 12.38 -14.96 4.88
CA SER A 70 11.02 -15.18 5.36
C SER A 70 9.92 -14.53 4.48
N ASN A 71 8.70 -15.06 4.57
CA ASN A 71 7.56 -14.67 3.74
C ASN A 71 6.60 -13.75 4.51
N ALA A 72 6.79 -12.43 4.39
CA ALA A 72 5.98 -11.43 5.10
C ALA A 72 4.52 -11.34 4.63
N HIS A 73 4.26 -11.62 3.36
CA HIS A 73 2.94 -11.53 2.75
C HIS A 73 2.51 -12.88 2.16
N SER A 74 2.62 -13.96 2.94
CA SER A 74 2.38 -15.33 2.46
C SER A 74 1.07 -15.50 1.71
N PHE A 75 -0.03 -14.89 2.17
CA PHE A 75 -1.31 -14.96 1.47
C PHE A 75 -1.26 -14.32 0.07
N PHE A 76 -0.60 -13.17 -0.08
CA PHE A 76 -0.36 -12.56 -1.39
C PHE A 76 0.50 -13.47 -2.26
N TYR A 77 1.57 -14.06 -1.72
CA TYR A 77 2.45 -14.96 -2.47
C TYR A 77 1.72 -16.23 -2.93
N GLN A 78 0.82 -16.79 -2.11
CA GLN A 78 -0.01 -17.93 -2.49
C GLN A 78 -0.95 -17.58 -3.64
N VAL A 79 -1.71 -16.49 -3.53
CA VAL A 79 -2.70 -16.11 -4.54
C VAL A 79 -2.04 -15.60 -5.81
N MET A 80 -1.23 -14.54 -5.72
CA MET A 80 -0.63 -13.90 -6.89
C MET A 80 0.52 -14.70 -7.49
N GLY A 81 1.26 -15.45 -6.66
CA GLY A 81 2.33 -16.31 -7.14
C GLY A 81 1.82 -17.50 -7.95
N SER A 82 0.61 -18.01 -7.67
CA SER A 82 0.02 -19.09 -8.47
C SER A 82 -0.14 -18.67 -9.94
N LEU A 83 -0.45 -17.40 -10.21
CA LEU A 83 -0.58 -16.85 -11.56
C LEU A 83 0.76 -16.83 -12.30
N THR A 84 1.87 -16.64 -11.59
CA THR A 84 3.23 -16.61 -12.18
C THR A 84 3.69 -17.97 -12.73
N GLN A 85 2.98 -19.05 -12.38
CA GLN A 85 3.22 -20.39 -12.95
C GLN A 85 2.76 -20.47 -14.41
N TRP A 86 1.79 -19.64 -14.79
CA TRP A 86 1.16 -19.65 -16.11
C TRP A 86 1.44 -18.38 -16.91
N LEU A 87 1.71 -17.27 -16.21
CA LEU A 87 1.90 -15.94 -16.79
C LEU A 87 3.30 -15.42 -16.51
N SER A 88 3.81 -14.59 -17.43
CA SER A 88 5.01 -13.79 -17.17
C SER A 88 4.80 -12.84 -15.99
N LEU A 89 5.87 -12.35 -15.37
CA LEU A 89 5.77 -11.32 -14.32
C LEU A 89 5.01 -10.08 -14.80
N HIS A 90 5.22 -9.68 -16.05
CA HIS A 90 4.49 -8.57 -16.69
C HIS A 90 2.98 -8.84 -16.78
N ASN A 91 2.59 -10.00 -17.31
CA ASN A 91 1.17 -10.35 -17.45
C ASN A 91 0.50 -10.57 -16.09
N THR A 92 1.24 -11.08 -15.11
CA THR A 92 0.76 -11.20 -13.73
C THR A 92 0.53 -9.84 -13.10
N ALA A 93 1.44 -8.87 -13.29
CA ALA A 93 1.24 -7.49 -12.82
C ALA A 93 0.04 -6.82 -13.48
N LEU A 94 -0.10 -6.96 -14.81
CA LEU A 94 -1.23 -6.41 -15.56
C LEU A 94 -2.56 -6.95 -15.03
N LEU A 95 -2.72 -8.28 -15.00
CA LEU A 95 -3.94 -8.92 -14.52
C LEU A 95 -4.19 -8.61 -13.04
N GLY A 96 -3.15 -8.69 -12.21
CA GLY A 96 -3.22 -8.40 -10.78
C GLY A 96 -3.70 -6.98 -10.50
N ARG A 97 -3.18 -5.97 -11.20
CA ARG A 97 -3.64 -4.59 -11.09
C ARG A 97 -5.11 -4.44 -11.47
N LEU A 98 -5.53 -5.00 -12.60
CA LEU A 98 -6.92 -4.91 -13.05
C LEU A 98 -7.89 -5.55 -12.03
N VAL A 99 -7.55 -6.71 -11.49
CA VAL A 99 -8.36 -7.38 -10.45
C VAL A 99 -8.36 -6.58 -9.14
N ALA A 100 -7.20 -6.07 -8.70
CA ALA A 100 -7.09 -5.28 -7.47
C ALA A 100 -7.87 -3.97 -7.57
N PHE A 101 -7.81 -3.27 -8.71
CA PHE A 101 -8.55 -2.03 -8.91
C PHE A 101 -10.04 -2.25 -9.11
N LEU A 102 -10.46 -3.38 -9.68
CA LEU A 102 -11.86 -3.75 -9.71
C LEU A 102 -12.40 -3.98 -8.29
N LEU A 103 -11.67 -4.72 -7.45
CA LEU A 103 -12.03 -4.91 -6.04
C LEU A 103 -12.07 -3.58 -5.28
N LEU A 104 -11.06 -2.74 -5.47
CA LEU A 104 -11.01 -1.41 -4.88
C LEU A 104 -12.19 -0.55 -5.32
N ALA A 105 -12.54 -0.58 -6.61
CA ALA A 105 -13.68 0.14 -7.17
C ALA A 105 -15.01 -0.36 -6.61
N MET A 106 -15.18 -1.68 -6.42
CA MET A 106 -16.36 -2.24 -5.75
C MET A 106 -16.49 -1.76 -4.30
N GLY A 107 -15.39 -1.79 -3.54
CA GLY A 107 -15.34 -1.27 -2.17
C GLY A 107 -15.63 0.22 -2.10
N TRP A 108 -14.98 1.01 -2.97
CA TRP A 108 -15.18 2.45 -3.10
C TRP A 108 -16.63 2.80 -3.42
N TYR A 109 -17.19 2.15 -4.45
CA TYR A 109 -18.56 2.36 -4.87
C TYR A 109 -19.54 2.11 -3.72
N ARG A 110 -19.40 0.96 -3.04
CA ARG A 110 -20.27 0.62 -1.92
C ARG A 110 -20.15 1.59 -0.76
N LEU A 111 -18.92 1.94 -0.36
CA LEU A 111 -18.69 2.86 0.75
C LEU A 111 -19.29 4.24 0.47
N VAL A 112 -18.99 4.81 -0.70
CA VAL A 112 -19.48 6.15 -1.06
C VAL A 112 -20.99 6.15 -1.23
N LYS A 113 -21.61 5.11 -1.82
CA LYS A 113 -23.07 5.02 -1.95
C LYS A 113 -23.81 5.03 -0.61
N VAL A 114 -23.20 4.49 0.45
CA VAL A 114 -23.79 4.46 1.79
C VAL A 114 -23.61 5.81 2.52
N LEU A 115 -22.57 6.58 2.18
CA LEU A 115 -22.23 7.85 2.84
C LEU A 115 -22.73 9.09 2.10
N VAL A 116 -22.92 9.01 0.78
CA VAL A 116 -23.21 10.15 -0.08
C VAL A 116 -24.40 9.81 -1.00
N PRO A 117 -25.47 10.61 -1.00
CA PRO A 117 -26.57 10.44 -1.94
C PRO A 117 -26.13 10.78 -3.37
N GLY A 118 -26.87 10.26 -4.35
CA GLY A 118 -26.62 10.49 -5.78
C GLY A 118 -25.99 9.29 -6.50
N ASN A 119 -26.19 9.26 -7.81
CA ASN A 119 -25.77 8.13 -8.65
C ASN A 119 -24.32 8.28 -9.14
N TRP A 120 -23.87 9.51 -9.37
CA TRP A 120 -22.53 9.82 -9.87
C TRP A 120 -21.52 10.12 -8.75
N SER A 121 -21.99 10.27 -7.50
CA SER A 121 -21.15 10.62 -6.34
C SER A 121 -19.95 9.67 -6.15
N PRO A 122 -20.07 8.34 -6.34
CA PRO A 122 -18.92 7.44 -6.31
C PRO A 122 -17.82 7.76 -7.32
N LEU A 123 -18.18 8.13 -8.56
CA LEU A 123 -17.22 8.47 -9.60
C LEU A 123 -16.58 9.84 -9.35
N ILE A 124 -17.40 10.82 -8.97
CA ILE A 124 -16.97 12.19 -8.65
C ILE A 124 -15.97 12.18 -7.49
N THR A 125 -16.28 11.46 -6.41
CA THR A 125 -15.36 11.32 -5.27
C THR A 125 -14.04 10.66 -5.67
N ALA A 126 -14.08 9.63 -6.54
CA ALA A 126 -12.88 8.97 -7.04
C ALA A 126 -11.97 9.94 -7.83
N TRP A 127 -12.55 10.76 -8.71
CA TRP A 127 -11.82 11.74 -9.51
C TRP A 127 -11.19 12.86 -8.67
N ILE A 128 -11.94 13.41 -7.70
CA ILE A 128 -11.39 14.41 -6.78
C ILE A 128 -10.26 13.79 -5.95
N TYR A 129 -10.44 12.53 -5.50
CA TYR A 129 -9.43 11.83 -4.70
C TYR A 129 -8.13 11.63 -5.50
N LEU A 130 -8.23 11.17 -6.75
CA LEU A 130 -7.07 11.04 -7.66
C LEU A 130 -6.33 12.37 -7.82
N GLY A 131 -7.06 13.48 -7.97
CA GLY A 131 -6.46 14.81 -7.99
C GLY A 131 -5.74 15.19 -6.70
N MET A 132 -6.33 14.90 -5.54
CA MET A 132 -5.71 15.20 -4.24
C MET A 132 -4.44 14.38 -4.00
N VAL A 133 -4.47 13.08 -4.24
CA VAL A 133 -3.31 12.22 -3.98
C VAL A 133 -2.19 12.41 -5.01
N ALA A 134 -2.50 12.99 -6.17
CA ALA A 134 -1.48 13.42 -7.13
C ALA A 134 -0.63 14.60 -6.62
N ILE A 135 -1.13 15.39 -5.65
CA ILE A 135 -0.39 16.52 -5.06
C ILE A 135 0.63 16.01 -4.03
N GLY A 136 0.24 15.06 -3.18
CA GLY A 136 1.13 14.54 -2.15
C GLY A 136 0.45 13.59 -1.16
N ASN A 137 1.26 13.13 -0.21
CA ASN A 137 0.89 12.23 0.88
C ASN A 137 1.55 12.71 2.18
N PHE A 138 1.14 12.15 3.31
CA PHE A 138 1.66 12.53 4.62
C PHE A 138 2.98 11.83 4.93
N SER A 139 2.96 10.51 4.84
CA SER A 139 4.03 9.60 5.26
C SER A 139 4.48 8.68 4.13
N GLY A 140 4.02 8.89 2.91
CA GLY A 140 4.36 8.07 1.74
C GLY A 140 3.42 6.89 1.47
N GLU A 141 2.26 6.82 2.13
CA GLU A 141 1.26 5.80 1.82
C GLU A 141 0.50 6.12 0.52
N TRP A 142 0.19 5.06 -0.23
CA TRP A 142 -0.70 5.12 -1.38
C TRP A 142 -1.64 3.93 -1.40
N ILE A 143 -2.80 4.12 -2.04
CA ILE A 143 -3.76 3.05 -2.34
C ILE A 143 -3.64 2.59 -3.80
N ILE A 144 -3.42 3.53 -4.72
CA ILE A 144 -3.36 3.30 -6.17
C ILE A 144 -1.90 3.43 -6.60
N GLY A 145 -1.37 2.36 -7.19
CA GLY A 145 0.06 2.22 -7.49
C GLY A 145 0.33 0.99 -8.35
N GLY A 146 1.42 0.27 -8.08
CA GLY A 146 1.65 -1.07 -8.63
C GLY A 146 0.84 -2.15 -7.91
N ILE A 147 0.98 -3.41 -8.33
CA ILE A 147 0.39 -4.55 -7.61
C ILE A 147 1.14 -4.82 -6.30
N GLU A 148 0.43 -4.69 -5.19
CA GLU A 148 0.92 -4.93 -3.83
C GLU A 148 -0.21 -5.47 -2.97
N SER A 149 0.13 -6.11 -1.85
CA SER A 149 -0.88 -6.69 -0.96
C SER A 149 -1.86 -5.66 -0.38
N LYS A 150 -1.39 -4.43 -0.15
CA LYS A 150 -2.22 -3.35 0.41
C LYS A 150 -3.37 -2.91 -0.49
N VAL A 151 -3.23 -3.03 -1.82
CA VAL A 151 -4.29 -2.59 -2.76
C VAL A 151 -5.56 -3.41 -2.55
N PHE A 152 -5.41 -4.74 -2.45
CA PHE A 152 -6.52 -5.65 -2.13
C PHE A 152 -7.08 -5.38 -0.73
N ALA A 153 -6.20 -5.14 0.25
CA ALA A 153 -6.60 -4.86 1.62
C ALA A 153 -7.51 -3.62 1.70
N TYR A 154 -7.18 -2.52 1.02
CA TYR A 154 -8.05 -1.32 1.00
C TYR A 154 -9.40 -1.60 0.33
N GLY A 155 -9.45 -2.40 -0.74
CA GLY A 155 -10.72 -2.81 -1.36
C GLY A 155 -11.63 -3.56 -0.38
N PHE A 156 -11.08 -4.53 0.35
CA PHE A 156 -11.82 -5.22 1.41
C PHE A 156 -12.14 -4.31 2.61
N LEU A 157 -11.26 -3.37 2.96
CA LEU A 157 -11.51 -2.43 4.05
C LEU A 157 -12.74 -1.56 3.72
N PHE A 158 -12.85 -1.07 2.49
CA PHE A 158 -14.01 -0.28 2.07
C PHE A 158 -15.30 -1.10 2.02
N LEU A 159 -15.24 -2.36 1.59
CA LEU A 159 -16.38 -3.28 1.68
C LEU A 159 -16.79 -3.55 3.14
N SER A 160 -15.81 -3.66 4.04
CA SER A 160 -16.03 -3.81 5.48
C SER A 160 -16.72 -2.58 6.06
N LEU A 161 -16.19 -1.37 5.79
CA LEU A 161 -16.78 -0.10 6.22
C LEU A 161 -18.20 0.10 5.68
N ALA A 162 -18.43 -0.16 4.39
CA ALA A 162 -19.76 -0.07 3.80
C ALA A 162 -20.76 -1.01 4.50
N SER A 163 -20.35 -2.26 4.75
CA SER A 163 -21.19 -3.25 5.42
C SER A 163 -21.41 -2.89 6.90
N ALA A 164 -20.43 -2.29 7.57
CA ALA A 164 -20.57 -1.80 8.94
C ALA A 164 -21.53 -0.60 9.02
N CYS A 165 -21.46 0.34 8.08
CA CYS A 165 -22.39 1.46 7.96
C CYS A 165 -23.84 0.99 7.76
N GLU A 166 -24.04 -0.09 7.00
CA GLU A 166 -25.33 -0.77 6.83
C GLU A 166 -25.72 -1.68 8.02
N GLN A 167 -24.86 -1.81 9.02
CA GLN A 167 -25.02 -2.68 10.20
C GLN A 167 -25.12 -4.19 9.86
N HIS A 168 -24.57 -4.59 8.71
CA HIS A 168 -24.38 -5.99 8.33
C HIS A 168 -23.09 -6.55 8.96
N TRP A 169 -23.08 -6.73 10.29
CA TRP A 169 -21.88 -7.02 11.09
C TRP A 169 -21.09 -8.25 10.66
N ASN A 170 -21.77 -9.34 10.31
CA ASN A 170 -21.09 -10.57 9.85
C ASN A 170 -20.35 -10.34 8.53
N ARG A 171 -20.96 -9.61 7.58
CA ARG A 171 -20.30 -9.24 6.32
C ARG A 171 -19.13 -8.29 6.57
N ALA A 172 -19.33 -7.30 7.44
CA ALA A 172 -18.27 -6.37 7.83
C ALA A 172 -17.06 -7.11 8.42
N ALA A 173 -17.30 -8.09 9.29
CA ALA A 173 -16.27 -8.92 9.90
C ALA A 173 -15.52 -9.82 8.91
N ILE A 174 -16.23 -10.48 7.98
CA ILE A 174 -15.61 -11.28 6.91
C ILE A 174 -14.65 -10.39 6.10
N TYR A 175 -15.12 -9.22 5.65
CA TYR A 175 -14.28 -8.31 4.87
C TYR A 175 -13.11 -7.75 5.68
N ALA A 176 -13.30 -7.42 6.97
CA ALA A 176 -12.19 -7.00 7.83
C ALA A 176 -11.15 -8.11 8.03
N GLY A 177 -11.59 -9.36 8.17
CA GLY A 177 -10.70 -10.51 8.25
C GLY A 177 -9.91 -10.69 6.96
N LEU A 178 -10.57 -10.55 5.80
CA LEU A 178 -9.90 -10.57 4.49
C LEU A 178 -8.91 -9.39 4.34
N THR A 179 -9.23 -8.19 4.84
CA THR A 179 -8.26 -7.08 4.91
C THR A 179 -7.01 -7.47 5.68
N ILE A 180 -7.14 -8.13 6.84
CA ILE A 180 -5.99 -8.62 7.63
C ILE A 180 -5.23 -9.71 6.86
N SER A 181 -5.94 -10.63 6.19
CA SER A 181 -5.32 -11.70 5.42
C SER A 181 -4.41 -11.20 4.30
N TRP A 182 -4.85 -10.16 3.58
CA TRP A 182 -4.01 -9.51 2.57
C TRP A 182 -2.92 -8.65 3.23
N HIS A 183 -3.30 -7.75 4.13
CA HIS A 183 -2.33 -6.84 4.73
C HIS A 183 -2.63 -6.62 6.23
N PRO A 184 -1.93 -7.34 7.12
CA PRO A 184 -2.18 -7.32 8.56
C PRO A 184 -2.18 -5.91 9.16
N VAL A 185 -1.19 -5.07 8.82
CA VAL A 185 -1.11 -3.69 9.34
C VAL A 185 -2.35 -2.86 8.96
N VAL A 186 -2.79 -2.89 7.70
CA VAL A 186 -3.99 -2.16 7.26
C VAL A 186 -5.23 -2.69 7.98
N GLY A 187 -5.37 -4.02 8.07
CA GLY A 187 -6.53 -4.66 8.68
C GLY A 187 -6.65 -4.46 10.17
N ILE A 188 -5.55 -4.62 10.92
CA ILE A 188 -5.54 -4.47 12.39
C ILE A 188 -5.84 -3.02 12.76
N TRP A 189 -5.18 -2.04 12.12
CA TRP A 189 -5.53 -0.63 12.36
C TRP A 189 -6.98 -0.32 11.96
N GLY A 190 -7.48 -0.94 10.88
CA GLY A 190 -8.88 -0.80 10.47
C GLY A 190 -9.85 -1.33 11.52
N VAL A 191 -9.61 -2.51 12.07
CA VAL A 191 -10.42 -3.10 13.14
C VAL A 191 -10.37 -2.23 14.41
N LEU A 192 -9.21 -1.70 14.77
CA LEU A 192 -9.07 -0.82 15.94
C LEU A 192 -9.85 0.49 15.78
N CYS A 193 -9.76 1.15 14.61
CA CYS A 193 -10.54 2.35 14.33
C CYS A 193 -12.05 2.07 14.26
N GLY A 194 -12.45 0.92 13.70
CA GLY A 194 -13.84 0.46 13.70
C GLY A 194 -14.36 0.20 15.12
N GLY A 195 -13.58 -0.49 15.95
CA GLY A 195 -13.87 -0.72 17.36
C GLY A 195 -14.00 0.59 18.15
N PHE A 196 -13.08 1.53 17.95
CA PHE A 196 -13.16 2.88 18.54
C PHE A 196 -14.49 3.58 18.18
N SER A 197 -14.88 3.54 16.91
CA SER A 197 -16.16 4.10 16.44
C SER A 197 -17.38 3.46 17.13
N LEU A 198 -17.39 2.13 17.25
CA LEU A 198 -18.46 1.39 17.93
C LEU A 198 -18.51 1.66 19.43
N VAL A 199 -17.36 1.75 20.10
CA VAL A 199 -17.28 2.09 21.53
C VAL A 199 -17.82 3.49 21.79
N CYS A 200 -17.47 4.46 20.93
CA CYS A 200 -18.01 5.82 21.02
C CYS A 200 -19.52 5.86 20.78
N ASP A 201 -20.05 5.10 19.81
CA ASP A 201 -21.49 5.01 19.55
C ASP A 201 -22.24 4.33 20.71
N TRP A 202 -21.68 3.25 21.26
CA TRP A 202 -22.22 2.55 22.42
C TRP A 202 -22.27 3.48 23.65
N TYR A 203 -21.21 4.21 23.94
CA TYR A 203 -21.15 5.13 25.08
C TYR A 203 -22.27 6.19 25.02
N ARG A 204 -22.62 6.65 23.82
CA ARG A 204 -23.73 7.60 23.60
C ARG A 204 -25.10 6.97 23.86
N LYS A 205 -25.29 5.70 23.48
CA LYS A 205 -26.57 4.97 23.56
C LYS A 205 -26.72 4.12 24.82
N ARG A 206 -25.74 4.10 25.72
CA ARG A 206 -25.69 3.19 26.88
C ARG A 206 -26.92 3.22 27.78
N ARG A 207 -27.64 4.35 27.81
CA ARG A 207 -28.87 4.53 28.61
C ARG A 207 -30.10 3.85 28.00
N ASP A 208 -30.05 3.51 26.72
CA ASP A 208 -31.16 2.95 25.95
C ASP A 208 -31.09 1.41 25.83
N PHE A 209 -30.06 0.77 26.42
CA PHE A 209 -29.86 -0.68 26.34
C PHE A 209 -30.76 -1.43 27.33
N ASN A 210 -31.67 -2.24 26.81
CA ASN A 210 -32.42 -3.23 27.60
C ASN A 210 -31.81 -4.64 27.49
N LYS A 211 -32.27 -5.58 28.34
CA LYS A 211 -31.76 -6.98 28.37
C LYS A 211 -31.90 -7.73 27.04
N ALA A 212 -32.96 -7.46 26.28
CA ALA A 212 -33.21 -8.13 25.00
C ALA A 212 -32.24 -7.65 23.91
N THR A 213 -32.06 -6.33 23.79
CA THR A 213 -31.08 -5.70 22.91
C THR A 213 -29.67 -6.18 23.23
N TYR A 214 -29.32 -6.28 24.52
CA TYR A 214 -28.02 -6.80 24.95
C TYR A 214 -27.75 -8.23 24.45
N ARG A 215 -28.71 -9.15 24.58
CA ARG A 215 -28.56 -10.53 24.09
C ARG A 215 -28.38 -10.59 22.58
N GLN A 216 -29.12 -9.78 21.83
CA GLN A 216 -28.99 -9.71 20.37
C GLN A 216 -27.64 -9.15 19.94
N THR A 217 -27.19 -8.05 20.57
CA THR A 217 -25.86 -7.48 20.35
C THR A 217 -24.77 -8.50 20.65
N LEU A 218 -24.86 -9.22 21.78
CA LEU A 218 -23.87 -10.23 22.15
C LEU A 218 -23.77 -11.36 21.11
N ARG A 219 -24.90 -11.89 20.62
CA ARG A 219 -24.91 -12.90 19.56
C ARG A 219 -24.26 -12.39 18.28
N SER A 220 -24.58 -11.16 17.88
CA SER A 220 -23.98 -10.52 16.70
C SER A 220 -22.47 -10.32 16.88
N VAL A 221 -22.02 -9.91 18.07
CA VAL A 221 -20.60 -9.71 18.38
C VAL A 221 -19.85 -11.04 18.35
N ILE A 222 -20.39 -12.09 18.95
CA ILE A 222 -19.77 -13.43 18.93
C ILE A 222 -19.65 -13.95 17.49
N SER A 223 -20.73 -13.89 16.71
CA SER A 223 -20.74 -14.34 15.33
C SER A 223 -19.77 -13.54 14.45
N ALA A 224 -19.80 -12.21 14.55
CA ALA A 224 -18.89 -11.33 13.83
C ALA A 224 -17.43 -11.56 14.24
N THR A 225 -17.14 -11.72 15.53
CA THR A 225 -15.78 -11.98 16.02
C THR A 225 -15.25 -13.32 15.51
N GLY A 226 -16.07 -14.38 15.53
CA GLY A 226 -15.68 -15.68 14.98
C GLY A 226 -15.34 -15.61 13.49
N LEU A 227 -16.17 -14.91 12.70
CA LEU A 227 -15.92 -14.71 11.28
C LEU A 227 -14.69 -13.84 10.99
N LEU A 228 -14.49 -12.77 11.76
CA LEU A 228 -13.30 -11.92 11.68
C LEU A 228 -12.03 -12.76 11.88
N ILE A 229 -11.98 -13.54 12.97
CA ILE A 229 -10.84 -14.39 13.30
C ILE A 229 -10.61 -15.37 12.16
N LEU A 230 -11.61 -16.17 11.79
CA LEU A 230 -11.50 -17.19 10.75
C LEU A 230 -10.96 -16.61 9.43
N CYS A 231 -11.52 -15.50 8.96
CA CYS A 231 -11.11 -14.88 7.71
C CYS A 231 -9.75 -14.16 7.79
N SER A 232 -9.22 -13.89 9.00
CA SER A 232 -7.91 -13.25 9.21
C SER A 232 -6.75 -14.24 9.31
N LEU A 233 -7.01 -15.52 9.63
CA LEU A 233 -5.97 -16.51 9.90
C LEU A 233 -4.91 -16.64 8.78
N PRO A 234 -5.27 -16.66 7.47
CA PRO A 234 -4.28 -16.83 6.41
C PRO A 234 -3.15 -15.78 6.39
N GLY A 235 -3.43 -14.53 6.76
CA GLY A 235 -2.40 -13.50 6.90
C GLY A 235 -1.89 -13.30 8.32
N LEU A 236 -2.71 -13.58 9.33
CA LEU A 236 -2.36 -13.34 10.73
C LEU A 236 -1.35 -14.39 11.25
N ILE A 237 -1.55 -15.67 10.95
CA ILE A 237 -0.64 -16.76 11.37
C ILE A 237 0.81 -16.50 10.92
N PRO A 238 1.12 -16.28 9.63
CA PRO A 238 2.49 -16.03 9.21
C PRO A 238 3.06 -14.75 9.83
N SER A 239 2.24 -13.71 10.01
CA SER A 239 2.67 -12.44 10.60
C SER A 239 3.05 -12.57 12.07
N ILE A 240 2.27 -13.32 12.86
CA ILE A 240 2.61 -13.64 14.25
C ILE A 240 3.87 -14.51 14.29
N GLY A 241 3.97 -15.50 13.39
CA GLY A 241 5.16 -16.33 13.26
C GLY A 241 6.44 -15.52 13.02
N LEU A 242 6.38 -14.47 12.20
CA LEU A 242 7.49 -13.56 11.96
C LEU A 242 7.85 -12.71 13.18
N LEU A 243 6.85 -12.20 13.90
CA LEU A 243 7.06 -11.40 15.10
C LEU A 243 7.60 -12.22 16.28
N ALA A 244 7.31 -13.52 16.30
CA ALA A 244 7.81 -14.45 17.31
C ALA A 244 9.25 -14.92 17.05
N GLN A 245 9.82 -14.61 15.88
CA GLN A 245 11.21 -14.97 15.55
C GLN A 245 12.22 -13.99 16.16
N GLY A 246 13.39 -14.52 16.50
CA GLY A 246 14.54 -13.75 16.97
C GLY A 246 14.54 -13.46 18.47
N ASN A 247 15.74 -13.24 19.01
CA ASN A 247 15.91 -12.85 20.42
C ASN A 247 15.74 -11.33 20.61
N SER A 248 15.80 -10.84 21.86
CA SER A 248 15.62 -9.42 22.19
C SER A 248 16.64 -8.50 21.52
N GLU A 249 17.90 -8.93 21.42
CA GLU A 249 18.98 -8.17 20.79
C GLU A 249 18.78 -8.04 19.27
N GLN A 250 18.43 -9.15 18.62
CA GLN A 250 18.11 -9.17 17.19
C GLN A 250 16.90 -8.29 16.89
N ASN A 251 15.84 -8.40 17.69
CA ASN A 251 14.65 -7.57 17.54
C ASN A 251 14.96 -6.07 17.72
N PHE A 252 15.82 -5.73 18.67
CA PHE A 252 16.29 -4.36 18.84
C PHE A 252 17.01 -3.85 17.60
N ALA A 253 18.02 -4.58 17.10
CA ALA A 253 18.80 -4.17 15.93
C ALA A 253 17.92 -4.08 14.67
N ALA A 254 17.04 -5.06 14.45
CA ALA A 254 16.11 -5.10 13.32
C ALA A 254 15.14 -3.92 13.34
N ASN A 255 14.54 -3.60 14.50
CA ASN A 255 13.64 -2.46 14.62
C ASN A 255 14.37 -1.14 14.31
N TYR A 256 15.61 -0.96 14.78
CA TYR A 256 16.40 0.23 14.48
C TYR A 256 16.68 0.36 12.98
N ILE A 257 17.12 -0.74 12.35
CA ILE A 257 17.38 -0.80 10.90
C ILE A 257 16.10 -0.48 10.12
N GLN A 258 14.97 -1.05 10.49
CA GLN A 258 13.71 -0.82 9.80
C GLN A 258 13.24 0.63 9.94
N VAL A 259 13.12 1.13 11.17
CA VAL A 259 12.49 2.42 11.49
C VAL A 259 13.39 3.59 11.11
N PHE A 260 14.66 3.59 11.50
CA PHE A 260 15.51 4.79 11.38
C PHE A 260 16.48 4.75 10.20
N TYR A 261 16.60 3.61 9.50
CA TYR A 261 17.54 3.47 8.38
C TYR A 261 16.85 3.13 7.06
N ARG A 262 16.10 2.02 6.98
CA ARG A 262 15.58 1.48 5.71
C ARG A 262 14.37 2.26 5.17
N ILE A 263 13.39 2.55 6.02
CA ILE A 263 12.10 3.18 5.66
C ILE A 263 11.76 4.35 6.60
N LYS A 264 12.76 5.10 7.06
CA LYS A 264 12.57 6.28 7.92
C LYS A 264 11.62 7.34 7.33
N HIS A 265 11.65 7.54 6.02
CA HIS A 265 10.72 8.42 5.29
C HIS A 265 9.24 7.99 5.38
N HIS A 266 8.95 6.79 5.88
CA HIS A 266 7.60 6.31 6.17
C HIS A 266 7.29 6.18 7.66
N LEU A 267 8.30 5.88 8.49
CA LEU A 267 8.09 5.47 9.89
C LEU A 267 8.56 6.50 10.92
N ASP A 268 9.48 7.38 10.54
CA ASP A 268 10.04 8.40 11.42
C ASP A 268 9.44 9.77 11.05
N PRO A 269 8.50 10.31 11.84
CA PRO A 269 7.86 11.58 11.52
C PRO A 269 8.82 12.76 11.47
N MET A 270 10.01 12.67 12.08
CA MET A 270 11.03 13.73 11.97
C MET A 270 11.75 13.74 10.61
N ASP A 271 11.56 12.71 9.77
CA ASP A 271 12.08 12.63 8.40
C ASP A 271 11.02 13.07 7.36
N PHE A 272 9.78 13.34 7.78
CA PHE A 272 8.71 13.76 6.87
C PHE A 272 8.91 15.21 6.41
N HIS A 273 8.53 15.51 5.17
CA HIS A 273 8.65 16.86 4.62
C HIS A 273 7.67 17.83 5.28
N LEU A 274 8.10 19.07 5.54
CA LEU A 274 7.24 20.13 6.09
C LEU A 274 5.98 20.36 5.21
N SER A 275 6.11 20.25 3.89
CA SER A 275 4.99 20.35 2.96
C SER A 275 3.90 19.32 3.22
N SER A 276 4.26 18.08 3.62
CA SER A 276 3.31 17.03 3.98
C SER A 276 2.50 17.40 5.22
N TYR A 277 3.15 17.98 6.25
CA TYR A 277 2.46 18.48 7.44
C TYR A 277 1.49 19.62 7.11
N VAL A 278 1.93 20.61 6.34
CA VAL A 278 1.09 21.74 5.94
C VAL A 278 -0.10 21.26 5.12
N PHE A 279 0.12 20.38 4.14
CA PHE A 279 -0.94 19.83 3.30
C PHE A 279 -1.98 19.06 4.13
N TYR A 280 -1.56 18.17 5.02
CA TYR A 280 -2.49 17.40 5.84
C TYR A 280 -3.16 18.22 6.94
N ALA A 281 -2.52 19.28 7.43
CA ALA A 281 -3.17 20.25 8.31
C ALA A 281 -4.31 20.99 7.59
N ILE A 282 -4.10 21.38 6.33
CA ILE A 282 -5.15 21.99 5.49
C ILE A 282 -6.28 20.99 5.23
N LEU A 283 -5.97 19.76 4.82
CA LEU A 283 -6.98 18.70 4.62
C LEU A 283 -7.79 18.45 5.88
N LEU A 284 -7.13 18.39 7.04
CA LEU A 284 -7.79 18.20 8.32
C LEU A 284 -8.72 19.37 8.65
N ALA A 285 -8.27 20.62 8.47
CA ALA A 285 -9.09 21.80 8.68
C ALA A 285 -10.32 21.81 7.77
N VAL A 286 -10.13 21.53 6.48
CA VAL A 286 -11.22 21.44 5.49
C VAL A 286 -12.23 20.36 5.90
N TRP A 287 -11.76 19.17 6.27
CA TRP A 287 -12.65 18.10 6.73
C TRP A 287 -13.43 18.49 7.99
N LEU A 288 -12.76 19.08 8.99
CA LEU A 288 -13.39 19.53 10.23
C LEU A 288 -14.45 20.61 10.02
N ILE A 289 -14.30 21.46 8.99
CA ILE A 289 -15.30 22.47 8.60
C ILE A 289 -16.48 21.80 7.89
N LEU A 290 -16.22 20.98 6.87
CA LEU A 290 -17.26 20.42 6.01
C LEU A 290 -18.11 19.36 6.71
N LYS A 291 -17.50 18.53 7.57
CA LYS A 291 -18.21 17.43 8.26
C LYS A 291 -19.34 17.92 9.18
N ARG A 292 -19.33 19.20 9.59
CA ARG A 292 -20.37 19.80 10.45
C ARG A 292 -21.73 19.84 9.76
N ASN A 293 -21.75 19.85 8.44
CA ASN A 293 -22.96 19.90 7.63
C ASN A 293 -23.47 18.49 7.26
N GLU A 294 -22.79 17.43 7.68
CA GLU A 294 -23.21 16.07 7.41
C GLU A 294 -24.33 15.65 8.37
N GLY A 295 -25.37 14.98 7.83
CA GLY A 295 -26.52 14.55 8.62
C GLY A 295 -26.14 13.57 9.75
N PRO A 296 -26.92 13.52 10.85
CA PRO A 296 -26.60 12.74 12.06
C PRO A 296 -26.83 11.22 11.91
N SER A 297 -26.87 10.71 10.69
CA SER A 297 -27.15 9.30 10.39
C SER A 297 -26.06 8.40 10.98
N PHE A 298 -26.42 7.15 11.28
CA PHE A 298 -25.46 6.18 11.78
C PHE A 298 -24.26 5.98 10.83
N PRO A 299 -24.43 5.80 9.50
CA PRO A 299 -23.32 5.68 8.56
C PRO A 299 -22.31 6.84 8.65
N ASN A 300 -22.78 8.08 8.60
CA ASN A 300 -21.91 9.25 8.63
C ASN A 300 -21.19 9.35 9.97
N ARG A 301 -21.90 9.17 11.09
CA ARG A 301 -21.29 9.20 12.42
C ARG A 301 -20.24 8.09 12.57
N PHE A 302 -20.55 6.87 12.16
CA PHE A 302 -19.63 5.74 12.24
C PHE A 302 -18.35 6.01 11.46
N PHE A 303 -18.47 6.48 10.21
CA PHE A 303 -17.33 6.80 9.36
C PHE A 303 -16.53 7.99 9.91
N GLN A 304 -17.17 9.06 10.35
CA GLN A 304 -16.46 10.20 10.96
C GLN A 304 -15.66 9.79 12.19
N LEU A 305 -16.24 8.98 13.09
CA LEU A 305 -15.54 8.47 14.27
C LEU A 305 -14.41 7.50 13.89
N PHE A 306 -14.58 6.71 12.82
CA PHE A 306 -13.51 5.90 12.26
C PHE A 306 -12.33 6.77 11.83
N ILE A 307 -12.57 7.88 11.11
CA ILE A 307 -11.54 8.85 10.71
C ILE A 307 -10.91 9.55 11.93
N VAL A 308 -11.68 9.85 12.98
CA VAL A 308 -11.10 10.34 14.25
C VAL A 308 -10.16 9.28 14.85
N GLY A 309 -10.50 7.99 14.77
CA GLY A 309 -9.61 6.91 15.18
C GLY A 309 -8.29 6.90 14.42
N THR A 310 -8.31 7.11 13.09
CA THR A 310 -7.07 7.17 12.29
C THR A 310 -6.22 8.38 12.65
N ILE A 311 -6.83 9.54 12.92
CA ILE A 311 -6.15 10.73 13.44
C ILE A 311 -5.50 10.43 14.80
N GLY A 312 -6.23 9.75 15.69
CA GLY A 312 -5.70 9.35 17.01
C GLY A 312 -4.46 8.47 16.89
N LEU A 313 -4.47 7.47 16.00
CA LEU A 313 -3.30 6.64 15.71
C LEU A 313 -2.13 7.46 15.15
N ALA A 314 -2.38 8.39 14.24
CA ALA A 314 -1.34 9.27 13.71
C ALA A 314 -0.74 10.16 14.81
N CYS A 315 -1.56 10.74 15.70
CA CYS A 315 -1.06 11.50 16.85
C CYS A 315 -0.20 10.64 17.78
N ILE A 316 -0.60 9.40 18.06
CA ILE A 316 0.24 8.45 18.83
C ILE A 316 1.57 8.22 18.12
N GLY A 317 1.55 8.00 16.80
CA GLY A 317 2.76 7.86 16.01
C GLY A 317 3.68 9.08 16.09
N LEU A 318 3.12 10.29 16.03
CA LEU A 318 3.87 11.54 16.13
C LEU A 318 4.55 11.66 17.49
N LEU A 319 3.83 11.34 18.57
CA LEU A 319 4.38 11.32 19.92
C LEU A 319 5.48 10.27 20.09
N LEU A 320 5.32 9.08 19.50
CA LEU A 320 6.32 8.02 19.54
C LEU A 320 7.60 8.40 18.77
N GLY A 321 7.49 9.12 17.66
CA GLY A 321 8.64 9.53 16.84
C GLY A 321 9.24 10.88 17.19
N ALA A 322 8.58 11.69 18.01
CA ALA A 322 9.08 12.99 18.45
C ALA A 322 10.24 12.84 19.44
N GLY A 323 11.35 13.50 19.19
CA GLY A 323 12.51 13.47 20.08
C GLY A 323 13.78 14.06 19.46
N PRO A 324 14.83 14.23 20.27
CA PRO A 324 16.14 14.69 19.82
C PRO A 324 16.75 13.73 18.78
N ARG A 325 17.73 14.25 18.03
CA ARG A 325 18.44 13.51 16.98
C ARG A 325 19.94 13.56 17.27
N PRO A 326 20.67 12.44 17.09
CA PRO A 326 20.26 11.15 16.50
C PRO A 326 19.26 10.36 17.35
N ALA A 327 18.52 9.43 16.73
CA ALA A 327 17.42 8.71 17.37
C ALA A 327 17.80 7.94 18.65
N SER A 328 19.09 7.62 18.83
CA SER A 328 19.64 7.02 20.05
C SER A 328 19.52 7.92 21.29
N GLU A 329 19.39 9.23 21.11
CA GLU A 329 19.19 10.20 22.19
C GLU A 329 17.71 10.35 22.59
N MET A 330 16.79 9.76 21.81
CA MET A 330 15.36 9.84 22.12
C MET A 330 15.04 8.99 23.37
N PRO A 331 14.34 9.55 24.38
CA PRO A 331 13.95 8.80 25.57
C PRO A 331 13.16 7.54 25.22
N TYR A 332 13.52 6.40 25.79
CA TYR A 332 12.87 5.12 25.53
C TYR A 332 12.80 4.74 24.03
N TYR A 333 13.80 5.13 23.22
CA TYR A 333 13.75 4.90 21.77
C TYR A 333 13.55 3.42 21.39
N ALA A 334 14.04 2.48 22.21
CA ALA A 334 13.86 1.05 22.01
C ALA A 334 12.38 0.64 21.99
N PHE A 335 11.61 1.10 22.99
CA PHE A 335 10.17 0.89 23.06
C PHE A 335 9.45 1.61 21.92
N ARG A 336 9.82 2.88 21.67
CA ARG A 336 9.18 3.70 20.63
C ARG A 336 9.34 3.10 19.23
N MET A 337 10.55 2.67 18.86
CA MET A 337 10.79 2.04 17.55
C MET A 337 10.09 0.69 17.40
N SER A 338 9.88 -0.05 18.50
CA SER A 338 9.11 -1.30 18.48
C SER A 338 7.65 -1.11 18.09
N LEU A 339 7.10 0.10 18.27
CA LEU A 339 5.75 0.48 17.90
C LEU A 339 5.71 1.21 16.54
N LEU A 340 6.66 2.11 16.28
CA LEU A 340 6.75 2.85 15.02
C LEU A 340 6.87 1.92 13.80
N LYS A 341 7.50 0.74 13.94
CA LYS A 341 7.61 -0.25 12.86
C LYS A 341 6.27 -0.70 12.27
N PHE A 342 5.18 -0.56 13.02
CA PHE A 342 3.83 -0.89 12.58
C PHE A 342 3.13 0.27 11.86
N TYR A 343 3.85 1.35 11.56
CA TYR A 343 3.41 2.44 10.69
C TYR A 343 2.05 3.06 11.09
N PRO A 344 1.97 3.66 12.29
CA PRO A 344 0.71 4.17 12.86
C PRO A 344 0.04 5.29 12.04
N PHE A 345 0.78 5.94 11.14
CA PHE A 345 0.27 7.01 10.26
C PHE A 345 -0.52 6.49 9.05
N ARG A 346 -0.37 5.21 8.71
CA ARG A 346 -0.77 4.65 7.42
C ARG A 346 -2.23 4.93 7.05
N LEU A 347 -3.16 4.67 7.97
CA LEU A 347 -4.58 4.88 7.69
C LEU A 347 -4.95 6.37 7.65
N PHE A 348 -4.29 7.22 8.43
CA PHE A 348 -4.53 8.66 8.38
C PHE A 348 -4.09 9.22 7.03
N ASP A 349 -2.90 8.82 6.58
CA ASP A 349 -2.33 9.18 5.29
C ASP A 349 -3.27 8.80 4.13
N ALA A 350 -3.76 7.56 4.13
CA ALA A 350 -4.63 7.04 3.09
C ALA A 350 -6.08 7.57 3.13
N LEU A 351 -6.67 7.73 4.33
CA LEU A 351 -8.12 7.90 4.48
C LEU A 351 -8.57 9.33 4.74
N LEU A 352 -7.70 10.23 5.23
CA LEU A 352 -8.08 11.64 5.38
C LEU A 352 -8.45 12.28 4.03
N PRO A 353 -7.69 12.10 2.93
CA PRO A 353 -8.09 12.64 1.63
C PRO A 353 -9.46 12.13 1.18
N ILE A 354 -9.76 10.84 1.42
CA ILE A 354 -11.07 10.25 1.11
C ILE A 354 -12.18 10.88 1.94
N ALA A 355 -11.94 11.10 3.24
CA ALA A 355 -12.90 11.76 4.10
C ALA A 355 -13.20 13.19 3.63
N VAL A 356 -12.17 13.93 3.21
CA VAL A 356 -12.32 15.26 2.62
C VAL A 356 -13.16 15.19 1.33
N THR A 357 -12.87 14.28 0.41
CA THR A 357 -13.63 14.20 -0.86
C THR A 357 -15.09 13.83 -0.65
N ILE A 358 -15.38 12.92 0.29
CA ILE A 358 -16.74 12.57 0.71
C ILE A 358 -17.45 13.81 1.28
N SER A 359 -16.81 14.54 2.20
CA SER A 359 -17.40 15.73 2.81
C SER A 359 -17.61 16.87 1.81
N ILE A 360 -16.72 17.06 0.83
CA ILE A 360 -16.89 18.02 -0.26
C ILE A 360 -18.14 17.68 -1.06
N VAL A 361 -18.27 16.43 -1.52
CA VAL A 361 -19.43 16.03 -2.34
C VAL A 361 -20.71 16.08 -1.52
N ASN A 362 -20.70 15.65 -0.25
CA ASN A 362 -21.85 15.77 0.65
C ASN A 362 -22.30 17.22 0.83
N ALA A 363 -21.36 18.15 1.08
CA ALA A 363 -21.68 19.57 1.24
C ALA A 363 -22.32 20.16 -0.04
N PHE A 364 -21.83 19.78 -1.22
CA PHE A 364 -22.44 20.18 -2.49
C PHE A 364 -23.84 19.59 -2.69
N GLN A 365 -24.03 18.29 -2.41
CA GLN A 365 -25.36 17.67 -2.53
C GLN A 365 -26.36 18.33 -1.57
N TYR A 366 -25.96 18.56 -0.32
CA TYR A 366 -26.77 19.25 0.67
C TYR A 366 -27.18 20.65 0.20
N TRP A 367 -26.24 21.47 -0.26
CA TRP A 367 -26.54 22.81 -0.79
C TRP A 367 -27.49 22.78 -1.99
N LEU A 368 -27.35 21.79 -2.87
CA LEU A 368 -28.20 21.64 -4.06
C LEU A 368 -29.63 21.21 -3.73
N PHE A 369 -29.84 20.41 -2.68
CA PHE A 369 -31.12 19.76 -2.39
C PHE A 369 -31.87 20.34 -1.19
N GLN A 370 -31.24 21.10 -0.29
CA GLN A 370 -31.93 21.56 0.93
C GLN A 370 -32.89 22.75 0.73
N ASN A 371 -32.81 23.45 -0.41
CA ASN A 371 -33.67 24.63 -0.68
C ASN A 371 -34.76 24.36 -1.73
N GLU A 372 -35.42 23.20 -1.76
CA GLU A 372 -36.53 22.99 -2.71
C GLU A 372 -37.84 23.69 -2.31
N ASN A 373 -37.99 24.09 -1.04
CA ASN A 373 -39.25 24.65 -0.53
C ASN A 373 -39.44 26.16 -0.75
N THR A 374 -38.49 26.88 -1.36
CA THR A 374 -38.61 28.34 -1.44
C THR A 374 -37.80 28.92 -2.60
N ASP A 375 -38.06 28.61 -3.87
CA ASP A 375 -37.20 29.19 -4.91
C ASP A 375 -37.82 29.56 -6.27
N SER A 376 -37.55 30.81 -6.61
CA SER A 376 -37.75 31.48 -7.89
C SER A 376 -37.05 30.77 -9.06
N LYS A 377 -37.54 31.00 -10.29
CA LYS A 377 -37.05 30.40 -11.55
C LYS A 377 -35.52 30.55 -11.74
N LEU A 378 -34.93 31.64 -11.26
CA LEU A 378 -33.48 31.92 -11.33
C LEU A 378 -32.65 30.94 -10.49
N LEU A 379 -33.14 30.56 -9.31
CA LEU A 379 -32.40 29.71 -8.39
C LEU A 379 -32.46 28.22 -8.81
N LEU A 380 -33.55 27.82 -9.48
CA LEU A 380 -33.64 26.54 -10.19
C LEU A 380 -32.62 26.43 -11.34
N ILE A 381 -32.45 27.49 -12.14
CA ILE A 381 -31.44 27.54 -13.22
C ILE A 381 -30.02 27.44 -12.63
N LYS A 382 -29.72 28.17 -11.55
CA LYS A 382 -28.43 28.09 -10.85
C LYS A 382 -28.15 26.69 -10.31
N LYS A 383 -29.12 26.05 -9.64
CA LYS A 383 -29.00 24.66 -9.14
C LYS A 383 -28.80 23.66 -10.28
N THR A 384 -29.49 23.84 -11.40
CA THR A 384 -29.37 22.95 -12.57
C THR A 384 -28.01 23.09 -13.26
N SER A 385 -27.50 24.32 -13.38
CA SER A 385 -26.15 24.59 -13.90
C SER A 385 -25.08 24.00 -12.99
N LEU A 386 -25.17 24.21 -11.67
CA LEU A 386 -24.18 23.70 -10.72
C LEU A 386 -24.18 22.15 -10.65
N LYS A 387 -25.35 21.51 -10.77
CA LYS A 387 -25.46 20.04 -10.91
C LYS A 387 -24.69 19.49 -12.12
N ARG A 388 -24.54 20.27 -13.20
CA ARG A 388 -23.75 19.92 -14.39
C ARG A 388 -22.27 20.31 -14.26
N MET A 389 -21.98 21.41 -13.57
CA MET A 389 -20.60 21.88 -13.37
C MET A 389 -19.77 20.97 -12.46
N ILE A 390 -20.35 20.33 -11.44
CA ILE A 390 -19.59 19.47 -10.52
C ILE A 390 -18.96 18.26 -11.23
N PRO A 391 -19.71 17.42 -11.99
CA PRO A 391 -19.11 16.35 -12.77
C PRO A 391 -18.06 16.85 -13.75
N LEU A 392 -18.29 18.00 -14.40
CA LEU A 392 -17.34 18.60 -15.33
C LEU A 392 -16.05 19.03 -14.64
N PHE A 393 -16.15 19.73 -13.51
CA PHE A 393 -14.97 20.18 -12.76
C PHE A 393 -14.20 18.99 -12.19
N SER A 394 -14.88 17.98 -11.64
CA SER A 394 -14.23 16.76 -11.18
C SER A 394 -13.58 15.99 -12.33
N PHE A 395 -14.19 15.98 -13.51
CA PHE A 395 -13.57 15.44 -14.72
C PHE A 395 -12.33 16.24 -15.12
N CYS A 396 -12.38 17.58 -15.08
CA CYS A 396 -11.21 18.42 -15.31
C CYS A 396 -10.08 18.16 -14.30
N ILE A 397 -10.39 17.96 -13.02
CA ILE A 397 -9.41 17.54 -12.00
C ILE A 397 -8.78 16.20 -12.39
N PHE A 398 -9.61 15.21 -12.74
CA PHE A 398 -9.12 13.90 -13.16
C PHE A 398 -8.24 13.98 -14.40
N ILE A 399 -8.67 14.69 -15.45
CA ILE A 399 -7.87 14.89 -16.66
C ILE A 399 -6.58 15.65 -16.35
N SER A 400 -6.60 16.64 -15.46
CA SER A 400 -5.39 17.34 -15.02
C SER A 400 -4.43 16.42 -14.28
N ALA A 401 -4.96 15.52 -13.43
CA ALA A 401 -4.17 14.51 -12.75
C ALA A 401 -3.53 13.55 -13.75
N ILE A 402 -4.30 13.05 -14.72
CA ILE A 402 -3.83 12.16 -15.79
C ILE A 402 -2.80 12.86 -16.69
N TYR A 403 -3.04 14.10 -17.08
CA TYR A 403 -2.12 14.91 -17.86
C TYR A 403 -0.81 15.12 -17.09
N SER A 404 -0.89 15.48 -15.81
CA SER A 404 0.29 15.59 -14.93
C SER A 404 1.08 14.29 -14.86
N ALA A 405 0.42 13.13 -14.73
CA ALA A 405 1.06 11.83 -14.75
C ALA A 405 1.79 11.55 -16.06
N TRP A 406 1.20 11.96 -17.18
CA TRP A 406 1.76 11.75 -18.51
C TRP A 406 2.94 12.69 -18.83
N THR A 407 2.82 13.98 -18.47
CA THR A 407 3.85 15.00 -18.71
C THR A 407 5.01 14.90 -17.72
N PHE A 408 4.72 14.53 -16.48
CA PHE A 408 5.69 14.37 -15.40
C PHE A 408 5.59 12.95 -14.83
N PRO A 409 5.94 11.91 -15.63
CA PRO A 409 5.97 10.56 -15.12
C PRO A 409 6.93 10.51 -13.93
N PRO A 410 6.60 9.78 -12.85
CA PRO A 410 7.47 9.75 -11.69
C PRO A 410 8.85 9.29 -12.12
N VAL A 411 9.83 10.07 -11.69
CA VAL A 411 11.22 9.95 -12.14
C VAL A 411 11.70 8.54 -11.84
N HIS A 412 11.74 7.69 -12.86
CA HIS A 412 12.58 6.51 -12.79
C HIS A 412 14.00 7.05 -12.54
N LYS A 413 14.73 6.47 -11.59
CA LYS A 413 16.08 6.98 -11.22
C LYS A 413 17.10 6.93 -12.37
N MET A 414 16.70 6.41 -13.53
CA MET A 414 17.48 6.27 -14.75
C MET A 414 16.86 7.16 -15.83
N SER A 415 17.70 7.86 -16.60
CA SER A 415 17.22 8.53 -17.82
C SER A 415 16.69 7.49 -18.83
N PRO A 416 15.88 7.90 -19.84
CA PRO A 416 15.38 6.97 -20.85
C PRO A 416 16.50 6.15 -21.54
N ALA A 417 17.61 6.79 -21.90
CA ALA A 417 18.78 6.09 -22.48
C ALA A 417 19.39 5.07 -21.50
N GLN A 418 19.61 5.48 -20.24
CA GLN A 418 20.13 4.57 -19.21
C GLN A 418 19.18 3.41 -18.92
N ARG A 419 17.86 3.62 -19.08
CA ARG A 419 16.85 2.59 -18.91
C ARG A 419 16.90 1.57 -20.04
N THR A 420 17.07 2.01 -21.29
CA THR A 420 17.29 1.14 -22.44
C THR A 420 18.54 0.29 -22.23
N ASP A 421 19.68 0.92 -21.89
CA ASP A 421 20.94 0.22 -21.62
C ASP A 421 20.82 -0.77 -20.45
N TRP A 422 20.04 -0.44 -19.42
CA TRP A 422 19.79 -1.33 -18.29
C TRP A 422 19.04 -2.59 -18.70
N ILE A 423 17.94 -2.43 -19.46
CA ILE A 423 17.15 -3.55 -19.95
C ILE A 423 17.97 -4.40 -20.93
N ASP A 424 18.77 -3.78 -21.78
CA ASP A 424 19.66 -4.48 -22.71
C ASP A 424 20.68 -5.35 -21.97
N ALA A 425 21.37 -4.78 -20.98
CA ALA A 425 22.30 -5.53 -20.13
C ALA A 425 21.62 -6.69 -19.38
N CYS A 426 20.43 -6.46 -18.82
CA CYS A 426 19.67 -7.51 -18.13
C CYS A 426 19.26 -8.65 -19.09
N ARG A 427 18.81 -8.33 -20.31
CA ARG A 427 18.44 -9.33 -21.31
C ARG A 427 19.66 -10.11 -21.79
N TRP A 428 20.79 -9.44 -21.97
CA TRP A 428 22.05 -10.10 -22.27
C TRP A 428 22.43 -11.09 -21.16
N ILE A 429 22.40 -10.66 -19.90
CA ILE A 429 22.69 -11.51 -18.73
C ILE A 429 21.78 -12.75 -18.70
N LYS A 430 20.48 -12.56 -18.90
CA LYS A 430 19.50 -13.65 -18.93
C LYS A 430 19.86 -14.73 -19.95
N ASN A 431 20.41 -14.33 -21.11
CA ASN A 431 20.66 -15.22 -22.23
C ASN A 431 22.08 -15.82 -22.23
N HIS A 432 23.05 -15.22 -21.54
CA HIS A 432 24.47 -15.57 -21.65
C HIS A 432 25.14 -16.02 -20.34
N THR A 433 24.41 -16.07 -19.22
CA THR A 433 24.97 -16.51 -17.93
C THR A 433 24.19 -17.70 -17.37
N PRO A 434 24.79 -18.57 -16.53
CA PRO A 434 24.05 -19.63 -15.85
C PRO A 434 22.91 -19.08 -14.96
N GLU A 435 21.81 -19.80 -14.79
CA GLU A 435 20.70 -19.37 -13.91
C GLU A 435 21.12 -19.16 -12.46
N THR A 436 22.16 -19.86 -12.01
CA THR A 436 22.76 -19.78 -10.68
C THR A 436 23.80 -18.67 -10.53
N ALA A 437 24.06 -17.88 -11.58
CA ALA A 437 25.02 -16.79 -11.53
C ALA A 437 24.57 -15.71 -10.52
N LEU A 438 25.36 -15.53 -9.45
CA LEU A 438 25.06 -14.58 -8.39
C LEU A 438 25.68 -13.22 -8.70
N PHE A 439 24.82 -12.20 -8.82
CA PHE A 439 25.25 -10.87 -9.24
C PHE A 439 25.43 -9.88 -8.08
N LEU A 440 26.48 -9.06 -8.19
CA LEU A 440 26.51 -7.72 -7.62
C LEU A 440 25.98 -6.72 -8.64
N THR A 441 24.97 -5.93 -8.25
CA THR A 441 24.32 -4.96 -9.15
C THR A 441 24.44 -3.52 -8.61
N PRO A 442 24.18 -2.49 -9.45
CA PRO A 442 24.24 -1.10 -9.02
C PRO A 442 23.19 -0.76 -7.95
N THR A 443 23.54 0.09 -6.98
CA THR A 443 22.73 0.35 -5.76
C THR A 443 21.35 0.96 -5.97
N HIS A 444 21.06 1.58 -7.12
CA HIS A 444 19.83 2.36 -7.34
C HIS A 444 18.85 1.72 -8.32
N GLN A 445 19.05 0.45 -8.67
CA GLN A 445 18.10 -0.35 -9.44
C GLN A 445 17.04 -1.01 -8.52
N SER A 446 15.94 -1.47 -9.11
CA SER A 446 14.87 -2.16 -8.38
C SER A 446 14.24 -3.34 -9.12
N ASP A 447 14.74 -3.71 -10.30
CA ASP A 447 14.09 -4.67 -11.19
C ASP A 447 15.05 -5.57 -11.96
N PHE A 448 16.28 -5.74 -11.47
CA PHE A 448 17.23 -6.68 -12.05
C PHE A 448 16.65 -8.10 -12.18
N LYS A 449 16.15 -8.69 -11.09
CA LYS A 449 15.54 -10.03 -11.08
C LYS A 449 14.41 -10.18 -12.11
N TRP A 450 13.66 -9.11 -12.32
CA TRP A 450 12.53 -9.09 -13.24
C TRP A 450 12.98 -9.33 -14.68
N TYR A 451 14.05 -8.66 -15.11
CA TYR A 451 14.54 -8.73 -16.49
C TYR A 451 15.65 -9.76 -16.68
N ALA A 452 16.65 -9.78 -15.79
CA ALA A 452 17.81 -10.66 -15.88
C ALA A 452 17.49 -12.09 -15.43
N GLN A 453 16.49 -12.29 -14.57
CA GLN A 453 16.13 -13.60 -14.02
C GLN A 453 17.34 -14.33 -13.41
N ARG A 454 18.18 -13.58 -12.69
CA ARG A 454 19.34 -14.08 -11.95
C ARG A 454 19.25 -13.65 -10.49
N PRO A 455 19.81 -14.45 -9.57
CA PRO A 455 19.90 -14.08 -8.16
C PRO A 455 20.85 -12.89 -7.96
N GLU A 456 20.58 -12.10 -6.93
CA GLU A 456 21.42 -10.98 -6.48
C GLU A 456 21.92 -11.23 -5.06
N TYR A 457 23.16 -10.82 -4.80
CA TYR A 457 23.74 -10.99 -3.47
C TYR A 457 23.00 -10.18 -2.40
N VAL A 458 22.66 -8.92 -2.71
CA VAL A 458 21.82 -8.02 -1.89
C VAL A 458 21.43 -6.78 -2.70
N THR A 459 20.26 -6.21 -2.44
CA THR A 459 19.88 -4.88 -2.96
C THR A 459 19.31 -4.01 -1.85
N ILE A 460 19.39 -2.67 -2.01
CA ILE A 460 18.77 -1.76 -1.04
C ILE A 460 17.24 -1.91 -1.05
N LYS A 461 16.65 -2.18 -2.22
CA LYS A 461 15.19 -2.27 -2.36
C LYS A 461 14.62 -3.49 -1.64
N ASP A 462 15.22 -4.64 -1.87
CA ASP A 462 14.77 -5.95 -1.41
C ASP A 462 15.26 -6.26 0.00
N CYS A 463 14.45 -5.83 0.97
CA CYS A 463 14.72 -5.99 2.38
C CYS A 463 13.79 -7.07 2.97
N PRO A 464 14.33 -8.11 3.64
CA PRO A 464 13.54 -9.04 4.44
C PRO A 464 12.75 -8.32 5.55
N GLN A 465 11.76 -9.00 6.13
CA GLN A 465 10.94 -8.45 7.23
C GLN A 465 11.09 -9.17 8.57
N ASP A 466 11.76 -10.33 8.60
CA ASP A 466 12.15 -10.96 9.87
C ASP A 466 13.43 -10.31 10.43
N ALA A 467 13.62 -10.45 11.75
CA ALA A 467 14.70 -9.78 12.45
C ALA A 467 16.09 -10.24 11.99
N ALA A 468 16.29 -11.54 11.81
CA ALA A 468 17.56 -12.11 11.37
C ALA A 468 17.92 -11.65 9.93
N GLY A 469 16.93 -11.72 9.03
CA GLY A 469 17.05 -11.27 7.65
C GLY A 469 17.36 -9.77 7.55
N LEU A 470 16.75 -8.92 8.38
CA LEU A 470 17.04 -7.47 8.43
C LEU A 470 18.50 -7.18 8.81
N ILE A 471 19.02 -7.92 9.80
CA ILE A 471 20.40 -7.76 10.27
C ILE A 471 21.37 -8.23 9.19
N GLU A 472 21.13 -9.41 8.62
CA GLU A 472 21.97 -9.99 7.57
C GLU A 472 21.96 -9.12 6.30
N TRP A 473 20.79 -8.63 5.88
CA TRP A 473 20.64 -7.66 4.80
C TRP A 473 21.56 -6.44 5.00
N ASN A 474 21.52 -5.85 6.20
CA ASN A 474 22.34 -4.69 6.53
C ASN A 474 23.84 -5.05 6.60
N ARG A 475 24.19 -6.24 7.11
CA ARG A 475 25.56 -6.75 7.13
C ARG A 475 26.12 -6.88 5.71
N ARG A 476 25.37 -7.48 4.78
CA ARG A 476 25.77 -7.61 3.36
C ARG A 476 25.98 -6.26 2.69
N LEU A 477 25.09 -5.30 2.90
CA LEU A 477 25.25 -3.94 2.37
C LEU A 477 26.48 -3.23 2.95
N LYS A 478 26.71 -3.33 4.27
CA LYS A 478 27.89 -2.76 4.93
C LYS A 478 29.17 -3.41 4.43
N TYR A 479 29.17 -4.73 4.24
CA TYR A 479 30.30 -5.46 3.68
C TYR A 479 30.67 -4.93 2.29
N LEU A 480 29.71 -4.86 1.35
CA LEU A 480 29.97 -4.37 0.00
C LEU A 480 30.47 -2.93 0.00
N ARG A 481 29.93 -2.07 0.88
CA ARG A 481 30.41 -0.69 1.03
C ARG A 481 31.87 -0.65 1.51
N LYS A 482 32.22 -1.44 2.53
CA LYS A 482 33.58 -1.52 3.07
C LYS A 482 34.55 -2.09 2.04
N TRP A 483 34.16 -3.17 1.37
CA TRP A 483 34.93 -3.75 0.26
C TRP A 483 35.19 -2.70 -0.82
N GLY A 484 34.15 -2.00 -1.29
CA GLY A 484 34.29 -0.93 -2.27
C GLY A 484 35.24 0.18 -1.83
N GLN A 485 35.18 0.61 -0.56
CA GLN A 485 36.06 1.64 0.01
C GLN A 485 37.53 1.20 0.11
N ASN A 486 37.77 -0.05 0.53
CA ASN A 486 39.13 -0.56 0.72
C ASN A 486 39.95 -0.62 -0.57
N TYR A 487 39.29 -0.87 -1.71
CA TYR A 487 39.96 -1.08 -3.00
C TYR A 487 39.78 0.10 -3.98
N TYR A 488 38.98 1.12 -3.64
CA TYR A 488 38.69 2.24 -4.54
C TYR A 488 39.94 2.97 -5.04
N ASN A 489 40.88 3.27 -4.14
CA ASN A 489 42.08 4.04 -4.47
C ASN A 489 43.16 3.23 -5.20
N ASN A 490 43.18 1.91 -5.00
CA ASN A 490 44.23 1.03 -5.51
C ASN A 490 43.84 0.34 -6.83
N GLY A 491 42.60 0.52 -7.28
CA GLY A 491 41.99 -0.29 -8.34
C GLY A 491 41.51 -1.64 -7.82
N PHE A 492 40.49 -2.20 -8.47
CA PHE A 492 39.98 -3.53 -8.13
C PHE A 492 40.86 -4.58 -8.82
N ASP A 493 41.92 -4.99 -8.12
CA ASP A 493 42.88 -6.01 -8.56
C ASP A 493 42.38 -7.45 -8.34
N GLU A 494 43.18 -8.44 -8.75
CA GLU A 494 42.85 -9.85 -8.60
C GLU A 494 42.58 -10.24 -7.14
N ASN A 495 43.32 -9.65 -6.19
CA ASN A 495 43.10 -9.93 -4.78
C ASN A 495 41.75 -9.38 -4.30
N ALA A 496 41.40 -8.14 -4.69
CA ALA A 496 40.10 -7.53 -4.39
C ALA A 496 38.94 -8.40 -4.90
N ILE A 497 39.09 -8.92 -6.12
CA ILE A 497 38.11 -9.78 -6.78
C ILE A 497 38.02 -11.16 -6.09
N ARG A 498 39.15 -11.79 -5.80
CA ARG A 498 39.21 -13.08 -5.10
C ARG A 498 38.61 -12.97 -3.70
N VAL A 499 38.89 -11.90 -2.97
CA VAL A 499 38.28 -11.63 -1.65
C VAL A 499 36.77 -11.47 -1.79
N LEU A 500 36.28 -10.73 -2.80
CA LEU A 500 34.84 -10.60 -3.04
C LEU A 500 34.21 -11.98 -3.28
N ASN A 501 34.74 -12.75 -4.23
CA ASN A 501 34.21 -14.07 -4.57
C ASN A 501 34.23 -15.03 -3.37
N ASN A 502 35.35 -15.14 -2.65
CA ASN A 502 35.50 -16.06 -1.53
C ASN A 502 34.49 -15.79 -0.41
N GLU A 503 34.31 -14.52 -0.05
CA GLU A 503 33.47 -14.08 1.07
C GLU A 503 31.96 -14.04 0.74
N THR A 504 31.60 -13.88 -0.53
CA THR A 504 30.19 -13.62 -0.92
C THR A 504 29.62 -14.64 -1.90
N LYS A 505 30.48 -15.42 -2.55
CA LYS A 505 30.15 -16.31 -3.68
C LYS A 505 29.58 -15.58 -4.91
N ILE A 506 29.76 -14.25 -4.98
CA ILE A 506 29.43 -13.48 -6.19
C ILE A 506 30.28 -13.99 -7.34
N THR A 507 29.62 -14.37 -8.44
CA THR A 507 30.29 -14.85 -9.66
C THR A 507 30.28 -13.79 -10.76
N HIS A 508 29.41 -12.79 -10.69
CA HIS A 508 29.28 -11.78 -11.74
C HIS A 508 29.07 -10.37 -11.18
N LEU A 509 29.56 -9.36 -11.89
CA LEU A 509 29.31 -7.95 -11.60
C LEU A 509 28.57 -7.31 -12.76
N LEU A 510 27.49 -6.60 -12.47
CA LEU A 510 26.89 -5.61 -13.37
C LEU A 510 27.19 -4.23 -12.81
N VAL A 511 28.01 -3.45 -13.53
CA VAL A 511 28.51 -2.17 -13.03
C VAL A 511 28.19 -1.01 -13.96
N LYS A 512 28.03 0.17 -13.37
CA LYS A 512 27.90 1.46 -14.07
C LYS A 512 29.18 2.30 -13.97
N ARG A 513 29.59 2.59 -12.73
CA ARG A 513 30.77 3.44 -12.41
C ARG A 513 31.85 2.72 -11.61
N LEU A 514 31.55 1.54 -11.08
CA LEU A 514 32.50 0.76 -10.27
C LEU A 514 33.61 0.25 -11.19
N GLY A 515 34.87 0.47 -10.79
CA GLY A 515 36.07 0.20 -11.58
C GLY A 515 37.08 1.35 -11.46
N PRO A 516 38.22 1.28 -12.19
CA PRO A 516 38.60 0.23 -13.13
C PRO A 516 38.92 -1.10 -12.44
N PHE A 517 38.60 -2.21 -13.12
CA PHE A 517 39.07 -3.55 -12.77
C PHE A 517 40.33 -3.81 -13.59
N THR A 518 41.46 -4.07 -12.94
CA THR A 518 42.75 -4.15 -13.63
C THR A 518 42.99 -5.51 -14.28
N THR A 519 42.34 -6.56 -13.77
CA THR A 519 42.53 -7.94 -14.22
C THR A 519 41.33 -8.53 -14.95
N LEU A 520 40.15 -7.91 -14.86
CA LEU A 520 38.93 -8.39 -15.51
C LEU A 520 38.67 -7.65 -16.82
N LYS A 521 38.38 -8.41 -17.88
CA LYS A 521 37.84 -7.88 -19.14
C LYS A 521 36.31 -7.98 -19.11
N PRO A 522 35.57 -6.95 -19.55
CA PRO A 522 34.12 -7.05 -19.61
C PRO A 522 33.70 -8.08 -20.66
N ILE A 523 32.81 -8.99 -20.28
CA ILE A 523 32.20 -9.98 -21.20
C ILE A 523 31.03 -9.38 -21.99
N TYR A 524 30.50 -8.25 -21.52
CA TYR A 524 29.53 -7.42 -22.21
C TYR A 524 29.70 -5.96 -21.81
N GLN A 525 29.47 -5.05 -22.77
CA GLN A 525 29.49 -3.62 -22.54
C GLN A 525 28.52 -2.91 -23.48
N ASN A 526 27.74 -1.98 -22.92
CA ASN A 526 27.01 -0.97 -23.68
C ASN A 526 27.47 0.44 -23.26
N GLN A 527 26.72 1.48 -23.64
CA GLN A 527 27.11 2.87 -23.36
C GLN A 527 27.15 3.20 -21.86
N THR A 528 26.34 2.52 -21.04
CA THR A 528 26.21 2.82 -19.60
C THR A 528 26.77 1.72 -18.69
N TYR A 529 26.66 0.45 -19.07
CA TYR A 529 26.92 -0.69 -18.20
C TYR A 529 27.94 -1.66 -18.78
N LYS A 530 28.65 -2.32 -17.87
CA LYS A 530 29.59 -3.42 -18.15
C LYS A 530 29.23 -4.62 -17.30
N VAL A 531 29.40 -5.81 -17.87
CA VAL A 531 29.27 -7.08 -17.16
C VAL A 531 30.63 -7.75 -17.09
N TYR A 532 30.98 -8.26 -15.92
CA TYR A 532 32.21 -9.00 -15.66
C TYR A 532 31.87 -10.36 -15.05
N GLU A 533 32.60 -11.38 -15.46
CA GLU A 533 32.64 -12.69 -14.81
C GLU A 533 33.84 -12.73 -13.87
N LEU A 534 33.66 -13.32 -12.70
CA LEU A 534 34.70 -13.50 -11.69
C LEU A 534 35.34 -14.89 -11.85
N PRO A 535 36.65 -15.01 -11.58
CA PRO A 535 37.37 -16.27 -11.64
C PRO A 535 36.90 -17.30 -10.60
#